data_AF-A0A9R1W1Y1-F1
#
_entry.id   AF-A0A9R1W1Y1-F1
#
_cell.length_a   1.000
_cell.length_b   1.000
_cell.length_c   1.000
_cell.angle_alpha   90.00
_cell.angle_beta   90.00
_cell.angle_gamma   90.00
#
_symmetry.space_group_name_H-M   'P 1'
#
loop_
_entity.id
_entity.type
_entity.pdbx_description
1 polymer ?
#
loop_
_entity_poly.entity_id
_entity_poly.type
_entity_poly.pdbx_seq_one_letter_code
_entity_poly.pdbx_strand_id
1 'polypeptide(L)'
;MDKIEKAPKEVLIDLVKLAQKRGMKGSNGVWKDFLTVYAKKVGVSLSDPARRSPEALIAFLYTFSDADDLKFFDKVVEKHASIERILNKTDKLSLEQELVYKTIDHPHYVQSYSFPSYEEGWVVTKERKEVKESENNATVAIDCEMVLCEDGSDALVRVCVVDRDLKVKLDELVKPEKEVADYRTNITGVSAKDLEQVTCSLQDVQKLLSRGTILIGHSLNIDLQALKIDHTRVIDTSLVFKYGSGSNFRRPSLNDLCKAILGYEVRKEGAFHDCLEDARAAMKLVLAKIEVGLMKVVETDAMKLLCHCIPIAIPEEKLLEIIPGDFTIEENKKGKGKRYSVFIVFKNKEEADEVYKGLKGDEIKLSMF
;
A
#
# COMPACT_ATOMS: atom_id res chain seq x y z
N MET A 1 -9.60 -24.57 -9.93
CA MET A 1 -9.96 -24.10 -11.28
C MET A 1 -11.44 -23.79 -11.43
N ASP A 2 -12.38 -24.68 -11.10
CA ASP A 2 -13.84 -24.40 -11.13
C ASP A 2 -14.27 -23.11 -10.39
N LYS A 3 -13.57 -22.77 -9.30
CA LYS A 3 -13.81 -21.53 -8.54
C LYS A 3 -13.45 -20.27 -9.36
N ILE A 4 -12.42 -20.34 -10.20
CA ILE A 4 -11.95 -19.22 -11.04
C ILE A 4 -12.95 -18.96 -12.17
N GLU A 5 -13.46 -20.00 -12.84
CA GLU A 5 -14.47 -19.83 -13.90
C GLU A 5 -15.75 -19.14 -13.42
N LYS A 6 -16.13 -19.37 -12.17
CA LYS A 6 -17.32 -18.79 -11.54
C LYS A 6 -17.05 -17.47 -10.83
N ALA A 7 -15.79 -17.03 -10.79
CA ALA A 7 -15.42 -15.82 -10.07
C ALA A 7 -15.94 -14.57 -10.79
N PRO A 8 -16.41 -13.54 -10.06
CA PRO A 8 -16.70 -12.24 -10.64
C PRO A 8 -15.49 -11.66 -11.37
N LYS A 9 -15.72 -10.86 -12.41
CA LYS A 9 -14.64 -10.23 -13.21
C LYS A 9 -13.61 -9.51 -12.33
N GLU A 10 -14.05 -8.89 -11.24
CA GLU A 10 -13.19 -8.05 -10.41
C GLU A 10 -12.19 -8.90 -9.62
N VAL A 11 -12.61 -10.11 -9.20
CA VAL A 11 -11.74 -11.12 -8.62
C VAL A 11 -10.72 -11.63 -9.64
N LEU A 12 -11.16 -11.86 -10.89
CA LEU A 12 -10.26 -12.26 -11.98
C LEU A 12 -9.19 -11.19 -12.27
N ILE A 13 -9.57 -9.91 -12.25
CA ILE A 13 -8.63 -8.79 -12.43
C ILE A 13 -7.57 -8.83 -11.33
N ASP A 14 -7.97 -8.98 -10.06
CA ASP A 14 -7.05 -9.00 -8.93
C ASP A 14 -6.12 -10.22 -8.98
N LEU A 15 -6.62 -11.40 -9.36
CA LEU A 15 -5.80 -12.59 -9.58
C LEU A 15 -4.68 -12.33 -10.61
N VAL A 16 -5.02 -11.75 -11.76
CA VAL A 16 -4.03 -11.44 -12.81
C VAL A 16 -3.06 -10.36 -12.34
N LYS A 17 -3.53 -9.30 -11.69
CA LYS A 17 -2.66 -8.22 -11.16
C LYS A 17 -1.69 -8.76 -10.11
N LEU A 18 -2.15 -9.64 -9.22
CA LEU A 18 -1.30 -10.30 -8.23
C LEU A 18 -0.28 -11.23 -8.89
N ALA A 19 -0.67 -11.99 -9.91
CA ALA A 19 0.26 -12.80 -10.69
C ALA A 19 1.35 -11.95 -11.36
N GLN A 20 0.98 -10.79 -11.93
CA GLN A 20 1.93 -9.82 -12.48
C GLN A 20 2.88 -9.27 -11.42
N LYS A 21 2.35 -8.87 -10.26
CA LYS A 21 3.13 -8.32 -9.14
C LYS A 21 4.16 -9.33 -8.62
N ARG A 22 3.79 -10.62 -8.59
CA ARG A 22 4.65 -11.73 -8.17
C ARG A 22 5.56 -12.26 -9.27
N GLY A 23 5.44 -11.76 -10.51
CA GLY A 23 6.22 -12.25 -11.65
C GLY A 23 5.93 -13.70 -12.02
N MET A 24 4.74 -14.21 -11.66
CA MET A 24 4.32 -15.59 -11.90
C MET A 24 4.23 -15.87 -13.41
N LYS A 25 4.55 -17.11 -13.80
CA LYS A 25 4.63 -17.54 -15.20
C LYS A 25 3.87 -18.84 -15.41
N GLY A 26 2.87 -18.80 -16.28
CA GLY A 26 2.23 -20.01 -16.77
C GLY A 26 2.97 -20.60 -17.98
N SER A 27 2.38 -21.59 -18.63
CA SER A 27 2.91 -22.23 -19.85
C SER A 27 3.17 -21.24 -20.99
N ASN A 28 2.49 -20.10 -20.98
CA ASN A 28 2.60 -19.05 -22.00
C ASN A 28 3.37 -17.82 -21.51
N GLY A 29 4.18 -17.97 -20.46
CA GLY A 29 5.00 -16.90 -19.88
C GLY A 29 4.24 -16.00 -18.90
N VAL A 30 4.73 -14.77 -18.73
CA VAL A 30 4.01 -13.77 -17.92
C VAL A 30 2.81 -13.22 -18.69
N TRP A 31 1.94 -12.46 -18.01
CA TRP A 31 0.76 -11.85 -18.63
C TRP A 31 1.02 -11.13 -19.96
N LYS A 32 2.14 -10.38 -20.05
CA LYS A 32 2.50 -9.69 -21.29
C LYS A 32 2.83 -10.68 -22.42
N ASP A 33 3.53 -11.76 -22.13
CA ASP A 33 3.87 -12.80 -23.10
C ASP A 33 2.60 -13.50 -23.59
N PHE A 34 1.72 -13.89 -22.66
CA PHE A 34 0.41 -14.46 -22.97
C PHE A 34 -0.39 -13.57 -23.92
N LEU A 35 -0.45 -12.26 -23.66
CA LEU A 35 -1.19 -11.31 -24.50
C LEU A 35 -0.65 -11.23 -25.93
N THR A 36 0.65 -11.40 -26.16
CA THR A 36 1.21 -11.39 -27.53
C THR A 36 0.71 -12.56 -28.38
N VAL A 37 0.50 -13.72 -27.74
CA VAL A 37 0.02 -14.93 -28.39
C VAL A 37 -1.50 -14.92 -28.52
N TYR A 38 -2.20 -14.49 -27.47
CA TYR A 38 -3.66 -14.52 -27.36
C TYR A 38 -4.34 -13.40 -28.17
N ALA A 39 -3.73 -12.23 -28.26
CA ALA A 39 -4.25 -11.08 -29.01
C ALA A 39 -3.18 -10.55 -29.97
N LYS A 40 -3.22 -10.98 -31.24
CA LYS A 40 -2.20 -10.69 -32.29
C LYS A 40 -1.93 -9.20 -32.62
N LYS A 41 -2.54 -8.23 -31.92
CA LYS A 41 -2.33 -6.78 -32.11
C LYS A 41 -2.50 -6.03 -30.79
N VAL A 42 -1.45 -5.67 -30.06
CA VAL A 42 -1.65 -4.89 -28.82
C VAL A 42 -0.49 -3.95 -28.49
N GLY A 43 -0.81 -2.65 -28.33
CA GLY A 43 0.04 -1.62 -27.72
C GLY A 43 -0.11 -1.54 -26.19
N VAL A 44 0.80 -0.81 -25.52
CA VAL A 44 0.98 -0.81 -24.05
C VAL A 44 -0.30 -0.58 -23.23
N SER A 45 -1.24 0.25 -23.70
CA SER A 45 -2.44 0.64 -22.92
C SER A 45 -3.46 -0.49 -22.70
N LEU A 46 -3.39 -1.58 -23.47
CA LEU A 46 -4.27 -2.75 -23.34
C LEU A 46 -3.63 -3.88 -22.51
N SER A 47 -2.49 -3.64 -21.84
CA SER A 47 -1.88 -4.61 -20.90
C SER A 47 -2.50 -4.59 -19.50
N ASP A 48 -3.37 -3.62 -19.20
CA ASP A 48 -4.11 -3.59 -17.93
C ASP A 48 -5.18 -4.71 -17.92
N PRO A 49 -5.15 -5.63 -16.94
CA PRO A 49 -6.16 -6.68 -16.80
C PRO A 49 -7.59 -6.15 -16.71
N ALA A 50 -7.81 -4.95 -16.15
CA ALA A 50 -9.15 -4.36 -16.03
C ALA A 50 -9.80 -4.07 -17.39
N ARG A 51 -8.99 -3.85 -18.43
CA ARG A 51 -9.43 -3.59 -19.80
C ARG A 51 -9.67 -4.85 -20.63
N ARG A 52 -9.55 -6.05 -20.03
CA ARG A 52 -9.74 -7.34 -20.70
C ARG A 52 -11.07 -7.98 -20.34
N SER A 53 -11.51 -8.90 -21.22
CA SER A 53 -12.72 -9.68 -20.99
C SER A 53 -12.47 -10.77 -19.95
N PRO A 54 -13.50 -11.22 -19.20
CA PRO A 54 -13.37 -12.34 -18.26
C PRO A 54 -12.73 -13.58 -18.90
N GLU A 55 -13.07 -13.89 -20.14
CA GLU A 55 -12.55 -15.05 -20.87
C GLU A 55 -11.04 -14.95 -21.09
N ALA A 56 -10.52 -13.76 -21.39
CA ALA A 56 -9.08 -13.55 -21.55
C ALA A 56 -8.33 -13.68 -20.22
N LEU A 57 -8.94 -13.22 -19.12
CA LEU A 57 -8.36 -13.35 -17.77
C LEU A 57 -8.33 -14.82 -17.34
N ILE A 58 -9.44 -15.53 -17.51
CA ILE A 58 -9.56 -16.97 -17.23
C ILE A 58 -8.55 -17.73 -18.09
N ALA A 59 -8.49 -17.47 -19.40
CA ALA A 59 -7.56 -18.15 -20.30
C ALA A 59 -6.09 -17.99 -19.86
N PHE A 60 -5.68 -16.83 -19.35
CA PHE A 60 -4.35 -16.66 -18.76
C PHE A 60 -4.17 -17.45 -17.47
N LEU A 61 -5.12 -17.37 -16.54
CA LEU A 61 -5.05 -18.12 -15.27
C LEU A 61 -5.01 -19.63 -15.50
N TYR A 62 -5.59 -20.11 -16.59
CA TYR A 62 -5.57 -21.51 -17.02
C TYR A 62 -4.24 -21.96 -17.63
N THR A 63 -3.31 -21.04 -17.88
CA THR A 63 -1.93 -21.41 -18.29
C THR A 63 -1.09 -21.91 -17.11
N PHE A 64 -1.57 -21.73 -15.87
CA PHE A 64 -0.88 -22.19 -14.66
C PHE A 64 -1.26 -23.63 -14.33
N SER A 65 -0.24 -24.45 -14.04
CA SER A 65 -0.41 -25.84 -13.63
C SER A 65 0.40 -26.20 -12.38
N ASP A 66 1.27 -25.30 -11.92
CA ASP A 66 2.04 -25.47 -10.70
C ASP A 66 1.12 -25.48 -9.47
N ALA A 67 1.37 -26.38 -8.53
CA ALA A 67 0.49 -26.59 -7.38
C ALA A 67 0.47 -25.39 -6.42
N ASP A 68 1.60 -24.68 -6.27
CA ASP A 68 1.71 -23.52 -5.39
C ASP A 68 1.02 -22.29 -6.02
N ASP A 69 1.14 -22.12 -7.33
CA ASP A 69 0.42 -21.08 -8.08
C ASP A 69 -1.10 -21.27 -7.97
N LEU A 70 -1.59 -22.50 -8.15
CA LEU A 70 -3.01 -22.83 -8.03
C LEU A 70 -3.52 -22.62 -6.59
N LYS A 71 -2.74 -23.03 -5.59
CA LYS A 71 -3.04 -22.81 -4.18
C LYS A 71 -3.09 -21.32 -3.84
N PHE A 72 -2.19 -20.52 -4.42
CA PHE A 72 -2.22 -19.06 -4.28
C PHE A 72 -3.52 -18.48 -4.83
N PHE A 73 -3.94 -18.85 -6.05
CA PHE A 73 -5.19 -18.37 -6.63
C PHE A 73 -6.42 -18.76 -5.80
N ASP A 74 -6.49 -20.00 -5.33
CA ASP A 74 -7.58 -20.44 -4.46
C ASP A 74 -7.67 -19.59 -3.18
N LYS A 75 -6.52 -19.21 -2.60
CA LYS A 75 -6.47 -18.34 -1.41
C LYS A 75 -6.95 -16.92 -1.68
N VAL A 76 -6.61 -16.35 -2.83
CA VAL A 76 -7.12 -15.02 -3.22
C VAL A 76 -8.64 -15.06 -3.40
N VAL A 77 -9.18 -16.10 -4.05
CA VAL A 77 -10.64 -16.28 -4.20
C VAL A 77 -11.33 -16.45 -2.83
N GLU A 78 -10.75 -17.26 -1.94
CA GLU A 78 -11.24 -17.41 -0.55
C GLU A 78 -11.22 -16.08 0.21
N LYS A 79 -10.20 -15.25 0.00
CA LYS A 79 -10.10 -13.92 0.62
C LYS A 79 -11.23 -13.01 0.16
N HIS A 80 -11.54 -12.94 -1.15
CA HIS A 80 -12.69 -12.18 -1.65
C HIS A 80 -14.01 -12.66 -1.05
N ALA A 81 -14.24 -13.98 -1.01
CA ALA A 81 -15.45 -14.53 -0.38
C ALA A 81 -15.53 -14.20 1.12
N SER A 82 -14.39 -14.12 1.81
CA SER A 82 -14.33 -13.70 3.21
C SER A 82 -14.64 -12.22 3.38
N ILE A 83 -14.09 -11.36 2.52
CA ILE A 83 -14.37 -9.92 2.50
C ILE A 83 -15.86 -9.67 2.29
N GLU A 84 -16.47 -10.30 1.29
CA GLU A 84 -17.90 -10.16 1.00
C GLU A 84 -18.75 -10.56 2.22
N ARG A 85 -18.40 -11.67 2.89
CA ARG A 85 -19.09 -12.10 4.11
C ARG A 85 -18.95 -11.09 5.26
N ILE A 86 -17.79 -10.45 5.40
CA ILE A 86 -17.55 -9.42 6.42
C ILE A 86 -18.39 -8.18 6.12
N LEU A 87 -18.36 -7.69 4.87
CA LEU A 87 -19.07 -6.48 4.47
C LEU A 87 -20.59 -6.63 4.48
N ASN A 88 -21.10 -7.86 4.32
CA ASN A 88 -22.53 -8.15 4.39
C ASN A 88 -23.08 -8.28 5.83
N LYS A 89 -22.24 -8.18 6.87
CA LYS A 89 -22.72 -8.17 8.25
C LYS A 89 -23.51 -6.88 8.51
N THR A 90 -24.73 -7.01 9.03
CA THR A 90 -25.66 -5.89 9.30
C THR A 90 -25.65 -5.46 10.77
N ASP A 91 -24.66 -5.90 11.54
CA ASP A 91 -24.57 -5.61 12.97
C ASP A 91 -24.28 -4.12 13.20
N LYS A 92 -24.74 -3.59 14.35
CA LYS A 92 -24.34 -2.24 14.78
C LYS A 92 -22.85 -2.26 15.12
N LEU A 93 -22.03 -1.66 14.28
CA LEU A 93 -20.58 -1.64 14.42
C LEU A 93 -20.13 -0.55 15.40
N SER A 94 -19.00 -0.78 16.10
CA SER A 94 -18.28 0.30 16.76
C SER A 94 -17.55 1.16 15.72
N LEU A 95 -17.15 2.39 16.09
CA LEU A 95 -16.40 3.27 15.19
C LEU A 95 -15.06 2.65 14.75
N GLU A 96 -14.38 1.92 15.63
CA GLU A 96 -13.17 1.18 15.28
C GLU A 96 -13.47 0.10 14.22
N GLN A 97 -14.57 -0.62 14.38
CA GLN A 97 -14.97 -1.68 13.47
C GLN A 97 -15.41 -1.12 12.11
N GLU A 98 -16.04 0.05 12.07
CA GLU A 98 -16.30 0.80 10.83
C GLU A 98 -15.00 1.16 10.09
N LEU A 99 -13.95 1.57 10.81
CA LEU A 99 -12.65 1.88 10.20
C LEU A 99 -11.93 0.62 9.67
N VAL A 100 -12.10 -0.52 10.34
CA VAL A 100 -11.65 -1.82 9.81
C VAL A 100 -12.36 -2.12 8.49
N TYR A 101 -13.69 -1.93 8.45
CA TYR A 101 -14.48 -2.20 7.24
C TYR A 101 -14.09 -1.26 6.12
N LYS A 102 -13.84 0.02 6.43
CA LYS A 102 -13.33 0.99 5.45
C LYS A 102 -11.96 0.61 4.88
N THR A 103 -11.11 -0.02 5.69
CA THR A 103 -9.82 -0.57 5.22
C THR A 103 -10.05 -1.73 4.27
N ILE A 104 -10.94 -2.66 4.63
CA ILE A 104 -11.26 -3.87 3.87
C ILE A 104 -11.97 -3.57 2.54
N ASP A 105 -12.91 -2.63 2.55
CA ASP A 105 -13.69 -2.19 1.39
C ASP A 105 -12.86 -1.35 0.39
N HIS A 106 -11.64 -0.95 0.78
CA HIS A 106 -10.79 -0.17 -0.10
C HIS A 106 -10.38 -0.99 -1.35
N PRO A 107 -10.47 -0.44 -2.59
CA PRO A 107 -10.14 -1.18 -3.82
C PRO A 107 -8.73 -1.77 -3.89
N HIS A 108 -7.77 -1.18 -3.17
CA HIS A 108 -6.39 -1.67 -3.10
C HIS A 108 -6.14 -2.69 -1.97
N TYR A 109 -7.14 -3.00 -1.14
CA TYR A 109 -6.97 -3.89 0.02
C TYR A 109 -6.50 -5.28 -0.41
N VAL A 110 -7.19 -5.93 -1.34
CA VAL A 110 -6.83 -7.28 -1.82
C VAL A 110 -5.41 -7.32 -2.38
N GLN A 111 -5.03 -6.35 -3.21
CA GLN A 111 -3.68 -6.29 -3.80
C GLN A 111 -2.56 -6.07 -2.76
N SER A 112 -2.89 -5.47 -1.62
CA SER A 112 -1.93 -5.14 -0.56
C SER A 112 -1.85 -6.20 0.51
N TYR A 113 -2.99 -6.80 0.88
CA TYR A 113 -3.13 -7.74 1.99
C TYR A 113 -3.27 -9.20 1.54
N SER A 114 -3.11 -9.53 0.25
CA SER A 114 -3.05 -10.93 -0.22
C SER A 114 -1.65 -11.53 0.01
N PHE A 115 -1.40 -11.88 1.26
CA PHE A 115 -0.15 -12.48 1.71
C PHE A 115 -0.04 -13.96 1.34
N PRO A 116 1.18 -14.51 1.19
CA PRO A 116 1.40 -15.94 1.04
C PRO A 116 1.33 -16.67 2.40
N SER A 117 0.25 -16.47 3.15
CA SER A 117 0.12 -16.94 4.54
C SER A 117 0.05 -18.47 4.73
N TYR A 118 0.14 -19.21 3.64
CA TYR A 118 0.28 -20.67 3.61
C TYR A 118 1.73 -21.16 3.60
N GLU A 119 2.70 -20.26 3.47
CA GLU A 119 4.13 -20.56 3.57
C GLU A 119 4.55 -20.78 5.04
N GLU A 120 5.66 -21.49 5.23
CA GLU A 120 6.21 -21.75 6.56
C GLU A 120 6.62 -20.44 7.28
N GLY A 121 6.38 -20.38 8.59
CA GLY A 121 6.69 -19.21 9.43
C GLY A 121 5.64 -18.10 9.42
N TRP A 122 4.57 -18.23 8.62
CA TRP A 122 3.43 -17.30 8.67
C TRP A 122 2.46 -17.61 9.81
N VAL A 123 1.94 -16.55 10.43
CA VAL A 123 0.90 -16.63 11.46
C VAL A 123 -0.39 -16.01 10.93
N VAL A 124 -1.43 -16.83 10.78
CA VAL A 124 -2.79 -16.33 10.47
C VAL A 124 -3.53 -16.12 11.78
N THR A 125 -3.92 -14.89 12.08
CA THR A 125 -4.71 -14.62 13.28
C THR A 125 -6.15 -15.03 13.05
N LYS A 126 -6.73 -15.72 14.04
CA LYS A 126 -8.13 -16.15 13.98
C LYS A 126 -9.01 -15.15 14.70
N GLU A 127 -10.18 -14.86 14.12
CA GLU A 127 -11.26 -14.22 14.87
C GLU A 127 -11.59 -15.09 16.09
N ARG A 128 -11.50 -14.52 17.29
CA ARG A 128 -11.90 -15.24 18.50
C ARG A 128 -13.43 -15.36 18.50
N LYS A 129 -13.94 -16.58 18.61
CA LYS A 129 -15.39 -16.88 18.60
C LYS A 129 -16.14 -16.33 19.81
N GLU A 130 -15.45 -16.13 20.93
CA GLU A 130 -16.04 -15.65 22.18
C GLU A 130 -15.07 -14.67 22.85
N VAL A 131 -15.34 -13.38 22.69
CA VAL A 131 -14.63 -12.30 23.39
C VAL A 131 -15.70 -11.38 23.94
N LYS A 132 -15.56 -10.94 25.19
CA LYS A 132 -16.45 -9.90 25.75
C LYS A 132 -16.40 -8.68 24.81
N GLU A 133 -17.55 -8.05 24.54
CA GLU A 133 -17.67 -6.87 23.66
C GLU A 133 -16.58 -5.80 23.92
N SER A 134 -16.20 -5.62 25.18
CA SER A 134 -15.14 -4.69 25.63
C SER A 134 -13.72 -5.08 25.19
N GLU A 135 -13.41 -6.37 25.06
CA GLU A 135 -12.12 -6.88 24.55
C GLU A 135 -12.13 -7.00 23.03
N ASN A 136 -13.31 -6.99 22.40
CA ASN A 136 -13.45 -7.11 20.96
C ASN A 136 -12.96 -5.86 20.21
N ASN A 137 -12.90 -4.70 20.88
CA ASN A 137 -12.43 -3.43 20.30
C ASN A 137 -11.06 -2.99 20.83
N ALA A 138 -10.31 -3.89 21.47
CA ALA A 138 -8.96 -3.58 21.91
C ALA A 138 -8.09 -3.27 20.67
N THR A 139 -7.52 -2.06 20.64
CA THR A 139 -6.68 -1.56 19.55
C THR A 139 -5.24 -1.39 20.02
N VAL A 140 -4.30 -1.68 19.12
CA VAL A 140 -2.89 -1.31 19.25
C VAL A 140 -2.38 -0.78 17.91
N ALA A 141 -1.48 0.19 17.93
CA ALA A 141 -0.80 0.64 16.73
C ALA A 141 0.60 0.04 16.65
N ILE A 142 1.00 -0.31 15.44
CA ILE A 142 2.26 -0.99 15.13
C ILE A 142 2.94 -0.26 13.98
N ASP A 143 4.25 -0.17 14.06
CA ASP A 143 5.12 0.21 12.96
C ASP A 143 6.46 -0.55 13.09
N CYS A 144 7.11 -0.81 11.97
CA CYS A 144 8.34 -1.58 11.89
C CYS A 144 9.42 -0.85 11.10
N GLU A 145 10.68 -1.07 11.51
CA GLU A 145 11.83 -0.75 10.67
C GLU A 145 12.33 -2.02 9.96
N MET A 146 12.66 -1.88 8.68
CA MET A 146 13.10 -2.99 7.83
C MET A 146 14.37 -2.69 7.04
N VAL A 147 15.19 -3.72 6.89
CA VAL A 147 16.44 -3.71 6.12
C VAL A 147 16.30 -4.57 4.86
N LEU A 148 17.13 -4.30 3.85
CA LEU A 148 17.20 -5.09 2.62
C LEU A 148 18.10 -6.31 2.82
N CYS A 149 17.58 -7.49 2.50
CA CYS A 149 18.35 -8.73 2.48
C CYS A 149 19.03 -8.97 1.13
N GLU A 150 20.04 -9.84 1.11
CA GLU A 150 20.77 -10.26 -0.10
C GLU A 150 19.87 -10.88 -1.18
N ASP A 151 18.78 -11.53 -0.79
CA ASP A 151 17.80 -12.10 -1.71
C ASP A 151 16.76 -11.07 -2.24
N GLY A 152 16.93 -9.79 -1.87
CA GLY A 152 16.05 -8.70 -2.26
C GLY A 152 14.78 -8.54 -1.42
N SER A 153 14.58 -9.39 -0.39
CA SER A 153 13.45 -9.25 0.54
C SER A 153 13.73 -8.24 1.66
N ASP A 154 12.66 -7.68 2.24
CA ASP A 154 12.77 -6.85 3.45
C ASP A 154 12.71 -7.73 4.71
N ALA A 155 13.60 -7.48 5.68
CA ALA A 155 13.59 -8.13 6.98
C ALA A 155 13.36 -7.14 8.11
N LEU A 156 12.56 -7.54 9.10
CA LEU A 156 12.28 -6.79 10.31
C LEU A 156 13.54 -6.63 11.18
N VAL A 157 13.83 -5.41 11.61
CA VAL A 157 14.94 -5.11 12.55
C VAL A 157 14.53 -4.31 13.78
N ARG A 158 13.38 -3.64 13.76
CA ARG A 158 12.79 -3.02 14.96
C ARG A 158 11.28 -3.05 14.84
N VAL A 159 10.59 -3.32 15.95
CA VAL A 159 9.13 -3.28 16.02
C VAL A 159 8.71 -2.44 17.21
N CYS A 160 7.76 -1.53 16.96
CA CYS A 160 7.19 -0.67 17.98
C CYS A 160 5.68 -0.91 18.07
N VAL A 161 5.16 -1.04 19.28
CA VAL A 161 3.73 -1.21 19.55
C VAL A 161 3.30 -0.26 20.64
N VAL A 162 2.22 0.49 20.40
CA VAL A 162 1.59 1.36 21.40
C VAL A 162 0.12 1.02 21.58
N ASP A 163 -0.38 1.15 22.81
CA ASP A 163 -1.82 1.06 23.07
C ASP A 163 -2.55 2.36 22.73
N ARG A 164 -3.87 2.34 22.96
CA ARG A 164 -4.76 3.48 22.76
C ARG A 164 -4.38 4.72 23.57
N ASP A 165 -3.74 4.56 24.73
CA ASP A 165 -3.25 5.66 25.57
C ASP A 165 -1.86 6.16 25.12
N LEU A 166 -1.36 5.67 23.97
CA LEU A 166 -0.01 5.93 23.45
C LEU A 166 1.12 5.39 24.33
N LYS A 167 0.80 4.48 25.26
CA LYS A 167 1.79 3.82 26.11
C LYS A 167 2.46 2.69 25.32
N VAL A 168 3.77 2.63 25.44
CA VAL A 168 4.61 1.61 24.78
C VAL A 168 4.27 0.23 25.36
N LYS A 169 4.00 -0.73 24.47
CA LYS A 169 3.79 -2.14 24.78
C LYS A 169 4.92 -3.03 24.28
N LEU A 170 5.58 -2.59 23.21
CA LEU A 170 6.76 -3.24 22.63
C LEU A 170 7.62 -2.16 21.98
N ASP A 171 8.92 -2.22 22.17
CA ASP A 171 9.92 -1.46 21.43
C ASP A 171 11.18 -2.32 21.46
N GLU A 172 11.32 -3.18 20.45
CA GLU A 172 12.33 -4.24 20.42
C GLU A 172 13.08 -4.21 19.10
N LEU A 173 14.41 -4.31 19.18
CA LEU A 173 15.22 -4.70 18.03
C LEU A 173 15.02 -6.19 17.77
N VAL A 174 14.97 -6.56 16.50
CA VAL A 174 14.73 -7.93 16.05
C VAL A 174 15.91 -8.41 15.24
N LYS A 175 16.37 -9.62 15.52
CA LYS A 175 17.42 -10.26 14.75
C LYS A 175 16.85 -10.67 13.38
N PRO A 176 17.40 -10.15 12.26
CA PRO A 176 16.93 -10.56 10.94
C PRO A 176 17.22 -12.03 10.69
N GLU A 177 16.27 -12.75 10.10
CA GLU A 177 16.40 -14.20 9.81
C GLU A 177 17.37 -14.48 8.65
N LYS A 178 17.67 -13.47 7.84
CA LYS A 178 18.50 -13.55 6.63
C LYS A 178 19.67 -12.57 6.71
N GLU A 179 20.67 -12.80 5.86
CA GLU A 179 21.80 -11.88 5.70
C GLU A 179 21.35 -10.55 5.11
N VAL A 180 21.83 -9.46 5.72
CA VAL A 180 21.46 -8.09 5.38
C VAL A 180 22.44 -7.55 4.33
N ALA A 181 21.90 -7.10 3.19
CA ALA A 181 22.65 -6.44 2.14
C ALA A 181 22.76 -4.93 2.38
N ASP A 182 21.68 -4.30 2.85
CA ASP A 182 21.65 -2.87 3.16
C ASP A 182 20.75 -2.59 4.37
N TYR A 183 21.37 -2.06 5.44
CA TYR A 183 20.70 -1.68 6.68
C TYR A 183 19.81 -0.45 6.54
N ARG A 184 19.98 0.32 5.45
CA ARG A 184 19.26 1.57 5.22
C ARG A 184 19.35 2.50 6.43
N THR A 185 20.51 2.57 7.07
CA THR A 185 20.71 3.27 8.35
C THR A 185 20.30 4.74 8.28
N ASN A 186 20.42 5.36 7.10
CA ASN A 186 19.95 6.72 6.84
C ASN A 186 18.42 6.87 6.82
N ILE A 187 17.68 5.77 6.89
CA ILE A 187 16.22 5.70 6.97
C ILE A 187 15.83 5.08 8.31
N THR A 188 16.33 3.89 8.63
CA THR A 188 15.92 3.11 9.82
C THR A 188 16.55 3.57 11.12
N GLY A 189 17.66 4.31 11.06
CA GLY A 189 18.48 4.62 12.23
C GLY A 189 19.21 3.41 12.83
N VAL A 190 19.09 2.21 12.23
CA VAL A 190 19.68 0.96 12.73
C VAL A 190 20.95 0.64 11.94
N SER A 191 22.03 0.30 12.66
CA SER A 191 23.30 -0.16 12.08
C SER A 191 23.55 -1.65 12.35
N ALA A 192 24.52 -2.23 11.64
CA ALA A 192 24.97 -3.60 11.87
C ALA A 192 25.34 -3.85 13.34
N LYS A 193 26.03 -2.87 13.96
CA LYS A 193 26.49 -2.95 15.34
C LYS A 193 25.34 -3.04 16.34
N ASP A 194 24.23 -2.36 16.06
CA ASP A 194 23.05 -2.37 16.93
C ASP A 194 22.39 -3.76 16.97
N LEU A 195 22.57 -4.56 15.91
CA LEU A 195 21.98 -5.91 15.80
C LEU A 195 22.91 -7.05 16.26
N GLU A 196 24.19 -6.79 16.54
CA GLU A 196 25.18 -7.84 16.86
C GLU A 196 24.79 -8.72 18.05
N GLN A 197 24.17 -8.13 19.07
CA GLN A 197 23.80 -8.80 20.33
C GLN A 197 22.29 -9.02 20.48
N VAL A 198 21.52 -8.70 19.43
CA VAL A 198 20.06 -8.85 19.46
C VAL A 198 19.70 -10.32 19.35
N THR A 199 18.87 -10.78 20.29
CA THR A 199 18.42 -12.19 20.38
C THR A 199 16.93 -12.35 20.14
N CYS A 200 16.14 -11.27 20.25
CA CYS A 200 14.71 -11.29 19.95
C CYS A 200 14.49 -11.71 18.49
N SER A 201 13.73 -12.79 18.32
CA SER A 201 13.42 -13.33 17.00
C SER A 201 12.09 -12.82 16.47
N LEU A 202 11.86 -12.96 15.17
CA LEU A 202 10.57 -12.73 14.56
C LEU A 202 9.43 -13.51 15.27
N GLN A 203 9.72 -14.74 15.66
CA GLN A 203 8.74 -15.63 16.31
C GLN A 203 8.36 -15.15 17.71
N ASP A 204 9.27 -14.46 18.42
CA ASP A 204 8.98 -13.89 19.73
C ASP A 204 8.01 -12.70 19.60
N VAL A 205 8.21 -11.86 18.58
CA VAL A 205 7.30 -10.75 18.25
C VAL A 205 5.92 -11.28 17.81
N GLN A 206 5.88 -12.29 16.93
CA GLN A 206 4.62 -12.85 16.42
C GLN A 206 3.71 -13.38 17.53
N LYS A 207 4.27 -14.02 18.56
CA LYS A 207 3.50 -14.53 19.70
C LYS A 207 2.77 -13.40 20.43
N LEU A 208 3.39 -12.23 20.56
CA LEU A 208 2.81 -11.07 21.24
C LEU A 208 1.68 -10.41 20.45
N LEU A 209 1.79 -10.40 19.12
CA LEU A 209 0.86 -9.72 18.20
C LEU A 209 -0.34 -10.58 17.78
N SER A 210 -0.29 -11.89 18.00
CA SER A 210 -1.33 -12.85 17.57
C SER A 210 -2.68 -12.77 18.32
N ARG A 211 -2.89 -11.75 19.15
CA ARG A 211 -4.13 -11.57 19.93
C ARG A 211 -5.19 -10.93 19.02
N GLY A 212 -6.46 -11.28 19.20
CA GLY A 212 -7.59 -10.83 18.35
C GLY A 212 -7.94 -9.33 18.43
N THR A 213 -6.95 -8.48 18.71
CA THR A 213 -7.02 -7.02 18.74
C THR A 213 -7.10 -6.44 17.33
N ILE A 214 -7.58 -5.20 17.22
CA ILE A 214 -7.50 -4.43 15.98
C ILE A 214 -6.09 -3.81 15.88
N LEU A 215 -5.41 -4.05 14.76
CA LEU A 215 -4.09 -3.47 14.50
C LEU A 215 -4.23 -2.18 13.69
N ILE A 216 -3.57 -1.12 14.14
CA ILE A 216 -3.53 0.19 13.48
C ILE A 216 -2.13 0.42 12.93
N GLY A 217 -2.02 1.00 11.72
CA GLY A 217 -0.73 1.40 11.17
C GLY A 217 -0.89 2.24 9.91
N HIS A 218 0.22 2.50 9.22
CA HIS A 218 0.24 3.28 7.98
C HIS A 218 0.92 2.50 6.86
N SER A 219 0.17 2.12 5.82
CA SER A 219 0.61 1.09 4.86
C SER A 219 0.97 -0.22 5.57
N LEU A 220 0.14 -0.58 6.57
CA LEU A 220 0.38 -1.65 7.53
C LEU A 220 0.61 -3.02 6.89
N ASN A 221 0.23 -3.20 5.62
CA ASN A 221 0.54 -4.41 4.87
C ASN A 221 2.05 -4.67 4.73
N ILE A 222 2.88 -3.62 4.77
CA ILE A 222 4.34 -3.76 4.66
C ILE A 222 4.89 -4.33 5.98
N ASP A 223 4.46 -3.79 7.11
CA ASP A 223 4.83 -4.28 8.44
C ASP A 223 4.37 -5.73 8.63
N LEU A 224 3.11 -6.03 8.28
CA LEU A 224 2.56 -7.37 8.41
C LEU A 224 3.25 -8.40 7.50
N GLN A 225 3.74 -7.97 6.33
CA GLN A 225 4.56 -8.81 5.47
C GLN A 225 5.92 -9.13 6.11
N ALA A 226 6.61 -8.12 6.68
CA ALA A 226 7.87 -8.31 7.39
C ALA A 226 7.71 -9.16 8.66
N LEU A 227 6.56 -8.98 9.35
CA LEU A 227 6.16 -9.76 10.51
C LEU A 227 5.70 -11.18 10.16
N LYS A 228 5.44 -11.48 8.87
CA LYS A 228 4.78 -12.72 8.39
C LYS A 228 3.47 -13.00 9.15
N ILE A 229 2.65 -11.97 9.37
CA ILE A 229 1.34 -12.09 10.04
C ILE A 229 0.22 -11.75 9.06
N ASP A 230 -0.73 -12.66 8.86
CA ASP A 230 -1.98 -12.38 8.14
C ASP A 230 -3.08 -12.06 9.15
N HIS A 231 -3.34 -10.77 9.33
CA HIS A 231 -4.31 -10.24 10.28
C HIS A 231 -5.45 -9.54 9.55
N THR A 232 -6.69 -9.99 9.78
CA THR A 232 -7.86 -9.42 9.09
C THR A 232 -8.32 -8.10 9.72
N ARG A 233 -8.21 -7.95 11.04
CA ARG A 233 -8.75 -6.80 11.77
C ARG A 233 -7.76 -5.64 11.79
N VAL A 234 -7.59 -4.99 10.65
CA VAL A 234 -6.62 -3.92 10.43
C VAL A 234 -7.32 -2.58 10.15
N ILE A 235 -6.76 -1.51 10.70
CA ILE A 235 -7.05 -0.12 10.32
C ILE A 235 -5.79 0.44 9.68
N ASP A 236 -5.79 0.54 8.37
CA ASP A 236 -4.68 1.11 7.61
C ASP A 236 -4.97 2.58 7.31
N THR A 237 -4.25 3.48 7.98
CA THR A 237 -4.45 4.92 7.81
C THR A 237 -4.20 5.39 6.37
N SER A 238 -3.35 4.70 5.61
CA SER A 238 -3.11 5.00 4.20
C SER A 238 -4.30 4.66 3.27
N LEU A 239 -5.22 3.81 3.74
CA LEU A 239 -6.43 3.39 3.03
C LEU A 239 -7.69 4.08 3.57
N VAL A 240 -7.72 4.36 4.87
CA VAL A 240 -8.83 5.04 5.55
C VAL A 240 -8.89 6.52 5.20
N PHE A 241 -7.74 7.18 5.11
CA PHE A 241 -7.65 8.60 4.78
C PHE A 241 -7.38 8.79 3.28
N LYS A 242 -7.94 9.87 2.73
CA LYS A 242 -7.84 10.19 1.30
C LYS A 242 -7.51 11.67 1.14
N TYR A 243 -6.77 11.99 0.08
CA TYR A 243 -6.69 13.38 -0.38
C TYR A 243 -8.05 13.82 -0.94
N GLY A 244 -8.43 15.08 -0.75
CA GLY A 244 -9.74 15.56 -1.20
C GLY A 244 -9.83 15.90 -2.67
N SER A 245 -8.75 15.79 -3.44
CA SER A 245 -8.75 15.93 -4.89
C SER A 245 -9.54 14.83 -5.62
N GLY A 246 -10.21 13.92 -4.90
CA GLY A 246 -11.10 12.90 -5.46
C GLY A 246 -10.37 11.74 -6.16
N SER A 247 -9.05 11.79 -6.29
CA SER A 247 -8.28 10.66 -6.81
C SER A 247 -8.17 9.57 -5.75
N ASN A 248 -8.96 8.50 -5.89
CA ASN A 248 -8.97 7.34 -4.98
C ASN A 248 -7.68 6.49 -5.06
N PHE A 249 -6.71 6.87 -5.90
CA PHE A 249 -5.56 6.02 -6.23
C PHE A 249 -4.29 6.38 -5.46
N ARG A 250 -4.11 7.66 -5.07
CA ARG A 250 -2.93 8.10 -4.32
C ARG A 250 -3.18 7.97 -2.83
N ARG A 251 -2.40 7.11 -2.16
CA ARG A 251 -2.38 7.01 -0.71
C ARG A 251 -1.61 8.21 -0.12
N PRO A 252 -2.14 8.87 0.92
CA PRO A 252 -1.42 9.93 1.59
C PRO A 252 -0.24 9.38 2.39
N SER A 253 0.84 10.15 2.51
CA SER A 253 1.94 9.81 3.40
C SER A 253 1.54 10.05 4.86
N LEU A 254 2.19 9.35 5.80
CA LEU A 254 1.95 9.56 7.23
C LEU A 254 2.24 11.02 7.63
N ASN A 255 3.31 11.60 7.10
CA ASN A 255 3.69 12.98 7.40
C ASN A 255 2.64 13.99 6.94
N ASP A 256 2.10 13.81 5.73
CA ASP A 256 1.03 14.68 5.19
C ASP A 256 -0.23 14.58 6.05
N LEU A 257 -0.58 13.35 6.48
CA LEU A 257 -1.72 13.13 7.37
C LEU A 257 -1.54 13.82 8.71
N CYS A 258 -0.37 13.66 9.34
CA CYS A 258 -0.06 14.31 10.61
C CYS A 258 -0.11 15.83 10.48
N LYS A 259 0.47 16.39 9.42
CA LYS A 259 0.46 17.83 9.16
C LYS A 259 -0.96 18.37 9.00
N ALA A 260 -1.77 17.71 8.19
CA ALA A 260 -3.14 18.15 7.88
C ALA A 260 -4.13 17.96 9.05
N ILE A 261 -3.98 16.87 9.82
CA ILE A 261 -4.98 16.46 10.81
C ILE A 261 -4.53 16.81 12.23
N LEU A 262 -3.27 16.51 12.57
CA LEU A 262 -2.71 16.70 13.91
C LEU A 262 -1.97 18.04 14.07
N GLY A 263 -1.69 18.75 12.98
CA GLY A 263 -1.04 20.06 12.98
C GLY A 263 0.47 20.02 13.23
N TYR A 264 1.11 18.86 13.08
CA TYR A 264 2.56 18.71 13.22
C TYR A 264 3.12 17.71 12.20
N GLU A 265 4.39 17.86 11.86
CA GLU A 265 5.12 16.92 10.99
C GLU A 265 5.69 15.79 11.87
N VAL A 266 5.41 14.53 11.52
CA VAL A 266 5.93 13.37 12.26
C VAL A 266 7.44 13.22 12.07
N ARG A 267 7.97 13.68 10.93
CA ARG A 267 9.40 13.66 10.62
C ARG A 267 9.80 14.93 9.89
N LYS A 268 10.97 15.47 10.25
CA LYS A 268 11.62 16.55 9.49
C LYS A 268 12.31 15.97 8.25
N GLU A 269 12.53 16.81 7.24
CA GLU A 269 13.28 16.40 6.05
C GLU A 269 14.68 15.91 6.44
N GLY A 270 15.06 14.73 5.93
CA GLY A 270 16.34 14.09 6.21
C GLY A 270 16.47 13.42 7.57
N ALA A 271 15.43 13.45 8.43
CA ALA A 271 15.42 12.70 9.67
C ALA A 271 15.17 11.19 9.42
N PHE A 272 15.72 10.35 10.29
CA PHE A 272 15.42 8.93 10.31
C PHE A 272 13.94 8.69 10.64
N HIS A 273 13.43 7.54 10.22
CA HIS A 273 12.19 6.99 10.71
C HIS A 273 12.38 6.48 12.14
N ASP A 274 11.32 6.57 12.92
CA ASP A 274 11.27 6.04 14.27
C ASP A 274 9.92 5.37 14.45
N CYS A 275 9.93 4.04 14.36
CA CYS A 275 8.72 3.24 14.48
C CYS A 275 7.85 3.59 15.71
N LEU A 276 8.45 4.10 16.78
CA LEU A 276 7.68 4.46 17.96
C LEU A 276 6.82 5.70 17.72
N GLU A 277 7.42 6.74 17.15
CA GLU A 277 6.70 7.97 16.82
C GLU A 277 5.70 7.75 15.68
N ASP A 278 6.02 6.84 14.76
CA ASP A 278 5.14 6.49 13.64
C ASP A 278 3.92 5.67 14.07
N ALA A 279 4.11 4.68 14.95
CA ALA A 279 3.00 3.96 15.58
C ALA A 279 2.11 4.92 16.41
N ARG A 280 2.71 5.84 17.16
CA ARG A 280 1.98 6.89 17.90
C ARG A 280 1.20 7.80 16.96
N ALA A 281 1.80 8.23 15.87
CA ALA A 281 1.16 9.07 14.86
C ALA A 281 -0.05 8.36 14.23
N ALA A 282 0.10 7.09 13.83
CA ALA A 282 -0.98 6.29 13.29
C ALA A 282 -2.14 6.14 14.31
N MET A 283 -1.84 5.85 15.58
CA MET A 283 -2.86 5.80 16.65
C MET A 283 -3.57 7.15 16.81
N LYS A 284 -2.83 8.26 16.91
CA LYS A 284 -3.41 9.61 17.04
C LYS A 284 -4.33 9.97 15.88
N LEU A 285 -3.96 9.59 14.65
CA LEU A 285 -4.81 9.82 13.46
C LEU A 285 -6.15 9.07 13.58
N VAL A 286 -6.12 7.80 13.99
CA VAL A 286 -7.33 7.00 14.19
C VAL A 286 -8.20 7.57 15.32
N LEU A 287 -7.59 7.95 16.45
CA LEU A 287 -8.31 8.59 17.56
C LEU A 287 -8.96 9.90 17.13
N ALA A 288 -8.23 10.77 16.43
CA ALA A 288 -8.79 12.02 15.89
C ALA A 288 -9.96 11.77 14.93
N LYS A 289 -9.90 10.70 14.13
CA LYS A 289 -10.98 10.31 13.22
C LYS A 289 -12.24 9.84 13.96
N ILE A 290 -12.06 9.09 15.05
CA ILE A 290 -13.13 8.57 15.90
C ILE A 290 -13.78 9.70 16.73
N GLU A 291 -12.98 10.55 17.37
CA GLU A 291 -13.45 11.58 18.30
C GLU A 291 -14.16 12.73 17.60
N VAL A 292 -13.61 13.19 16.47
CA VAL A 292 -14.08 14.42 15.82
C VAL A 292 -14.90 14.12 14.56
N GLY A 293 -15.00 12.84 14.15
CA GLY A 293 -15.66 12.43 12.91
C GLY A 293 -15.00 12.98 11.63
N LEU A 294 -13.87 13.71 11.75
CA LEU A 294 -13.32 14.56 10.70
C LEU A 294 -13.11 13.79 9.40
N MET A 295 -13.89 14.13 8.37
CA MET A 295 -13.47 13.97 6.99
C MET A 295 -12.61 15.18 6.62
N LYS A 296 -11.51 15.42 7.35
CA LYS A 296 -10.51 16.36 6.85
C LYS A 296 -9.89 15.71 5.62
N VAL A 297 -10.36 16.20 4.48
CA VAL A 297 -9.68 16.12 3.20
C VAL A 297 -8.22 16.52 3.45
N VAL A 298 -7.29 15.62 3.17
CA VAL A 298 -5.90 16.03 3.06
C VAL A 298 -5.83 16.86 1.79
N GLU A 299 -5.66 18.17 1.93
CA GLU A 299 -5.31 19.01 0.79
C GLU A 299 -3.87 18.64 0.43
N THR A 300 -3.68 17.92 -0.70
CA THR A 300 -2.36 17.85 -1.32
C THR A 300 -1.90 19.25 -1.67
N ASP A 301 -0.61 19.42 -1.94
CA ASP A 301 -0.03 20.51 -2.74
C ASP A 301 -0.77 20.65 -4.09
N ALA A 302 -1.98 21.20 -4.07
CA ALA A 302 -2.83 21.45 -5.23
C ALA A 302 -2.26 22.57 -6.12
N MET A 303 -1.04 23.01 -5.80
CA MET A 303 -0.23 23.95 -6.54
C MET A 303 0.71 23.24 -7.53
N LYS A 304 0.72 21.89 -7.61
CA LYS A 304 1.64 21.15 -8.48
C LYS A 304 0.92 20.49 -9.66
N LEU A 305 1.37 20.76 -10.89
CA LEU A 305 0.98 20.04 -12.11
C LEU A 305 2.09 19.08 -12.54
N LEU A 306 1.75 17.81 -12.84
CA LEU A 306 2.69 16.86 -13.41
C LEU A 306 2.71 17.02 -14.94
N CYS A 307 3.85 17.46 -15.49
CA CYS A 307 4.10 17.41 -16.93
C CYS A 307 4.95 16.16 -17.24
N HIS A 308 4.36 15.21 -17.97
CA HIS A 308 5.00 13.94 -18.28
C HIS A 308 5.14 13.70 -19.79
N CYS A 309 5.92 12.69 -20.17
CA CYS A 309 6.19 12.31 -21.56
C CYS A 309 6.91 13.40 -22.39
N ILE A 310 7.64 14.32 -21.75
CA ILE A 310 8.36 15.40 -22.43
C ILE A 310 9.56 14.79 -23.17
N PRO A 311 9.70 14.99 -24.49
CA PRO A 311 10.87 14.54 -25.24
C PRO A 311 12.14 15.18 -24.69
N ILE A 312 13.23 14.40 -24.53
CA ILE A 312 14.52 14.92 -24.02
C ILE A 312 15.13 16.02 -24.91
N ALA A 313 14.67 16.15 -26.15
CA ALA A 313 15.06 17.22 -27.07
C ALA A 313 14.44 18.58 -26.71
N ILE A 314 13.43 18.60 -25.84
CA ILE A 314 12.85 19.82 -25.29
C ILE A 314 13.51 20.03 -23.93
N PRO A 315 14.34 21.06 -23.75
CA PRO A 315 14.96 21.35 -22.46
C PRO A 315 13.95 22.08 -21.54
N GLU A 316 14.20 22.08 -20.23
CA GLU A 316 13.24 22.60 -19.24
C GLU A 316 12.95 24.09 -19.41
N GLU A 317 13.91 24.88 -19.88
CA GLU A 317 13.75 26.31 -20.13
C GLU A 317 12.70 26.58 -21.21
N LYS A 318 12.48 25.63 -22.14
CA LYS A 318 11.42 25.75 -23.15
C LYS A 318 10.02 25.52 -22.58
N LEU A 319 9.88 24.93 -21.39
CA LEU A 319 8.60 24.80 -20.72
C LEU A 319 8.08 26.17 -20.23
N LEU A 320 8.99 27.09 -19.87
CA LEU A 320 8.68 28.49 -19.51
C LEU A 320 8.01 29.26 -20.67
N GLU A 321 8.28 28.87 -21.91
CA GLU A 321 7.66 29.50 -23.10
C GLU A 321 6.28 28.93 -23.42
N ILE A 322 5.99 27.71 -22.96
CA ILE A 322 4.78 26.95 -23.32
C ILE A 322 3.70 27.12 -22.26
N ILE A 323 4.10 27.20 -20.99
CA ILE A 323 3.20 27.16 -19.85
C ILE A 323 3.08 28.59 -19.34
N PRO A 324 1.87 29.20 -19.39
CA PRO A 324 1.69 30.55 -18.91
C PRO A 324 1.71 30.58 -17.38
N GLY A 325 2.20 31.69 -16.81
CA GLY A 325 2.18 31.93 -15.37
C GLY A 325 3.56 31.97 -14.71
N ASP A 326 3.57 32.29 -13.42
CA ASP A 326 4.77 32.28 -12.57
C ASP A 326 4.83 30.93 -11.84
N PHE A 327 5.88 30.16 -12.09
CA PHE A 327 6.03 28.81 -11.54
C PHE A 327 7.49 28.42 -11.38
N THR A 328 7.72 27.40 -10.57
CA THR A 328 9.01 26.72 -10.44
C THR A 328 8.93 25.29 -10.96
N ILE A 329 10.06 24.75 -11.43
CA ILE A 329 10.15 23.39 -11.94
C ILE A 329 10.89 22.55 -10.92
N GLU A 330 10.28 21.44 -10.49
CA GLU A 330 10.90 20.42 -9.66
C GLU A 330 11.11 19.15 -10.49
N GLU A 331 12.34 18.62 -10.47
CA GLU A 331 12.65 17.36 -11.15
C GLU A 331 11.87 16.17 -10.56
N ASN A 332 11.23 15.38 -11.43
CA ASN A 332 10.67 14.09 -11.04
C ASN A 332 11.63 12.97 -11.43
N LYS A 333 12.33 12.38 -10.45
CA LYS A 333 13.42 11.38 -10.63
C LYS A 333 13.02 10.05 -11.30
N LYS A 334 11.85 9.95 -11.93
CA LYS A 334 11.39 8.78 -12.72
C LYS A 334 11.46 9.03 -14.23
N GLY A 335 12.66 9.29 -14.76
CA GLY A 335 12.92 9.28 -16.21
C GLY A 335 13.70 8.03 -16.62
N LYS A 336 13.06 7.08 -17.32
CA LYS A 336 13.75 6.01 -18.07
C LYS A 336 13.55 6.24 -19.57
N GLY A 337 14.63 6.56 -20.31
CA GLY A 337 14.64 6.59 -21.78
C GLY A 337 14.66 8.00 -22.42
N LYS A 338 14.14 8.13 -23.66
CA LYS A 338 14.15 9.36 -24.50
C LYS A 338 13.19 10.48 -24.02
N ARG A 339 12.60 10.34 -22.84
CA ARG A 339 11.58 11.25 -22.30
C ARG A 339 11.80 11.46 -20.80
N TYR A 340 11.38 12.61 -20.30
CA TYR A 340 11.45 12.97 -18.89
C TYR A 340 10.10 13.50 -18.39
N SER A 341 10.02 13.78 -17.09
CA SER A 341 8.83 14.31 -16.42
C SER A 341 9.26 15.28 -15.33
N VAL A 342 8.47 16.32 -15.11
CA VAL A 342 8.72 17.36 -14.11
C VAL A 342 7.43 17.72 -13.39
N PHE A 343 7.55 18.22 -12.17
CA PHE A 343 6.45 18.91 -11.50
C PHE A 343 6.60 20.41 -11.70
N ILE A 344 5.49 21.05 -12.06
CA ILE A 344 5.38 22.49 -12.18
C ILE A 344 4.64 23.00 -10.97
N VAL A 345 5.30 23.85 -10.19
CA VAL A 345 4.83 24.31 -8.89
C VAL A 345 4.43 25.77 -9.00
N PHE A 346 3.14 26.01 -8.85
CA PHE A 346 2.51 27.33 -8.84
C PHE A 346 2.47 27.90 -7.42
N LYS A 347 2.14 29.19 -7.31
CA LYS A 347 2.05 29.88 -6.02
C LYS A 347 0.79 29.52 -5.24
N ASN A 348 -0.28 29.18 -5.96
CA ASN A 348 -1.56 28.78 -5.39
C ASN A 348 -2.28 27.80 -6.32
N LYS A 349 -3.38 27.22 -5.81
CA LYS A 349 -4.16 26.22 -6.52
C LYS A 349 -4.93 26.83 -7.70
N GLU A 350 -5.42 28.05 -7.53
CA GLU A 350 -6.20 28.76 -8.53
C GLU A 350 -5.37 28.96 -9.82
N GLU A 351 -4.12 29.38 -9.68
CA GLU A 351 -3.16 29.50 -10.79
C GLU A 351 -2.90 28.15 -11.46
N ALA A 352 -2.67 27.09 -10.68
CA ALA A 352 -2.48 25.74 -11.22
C ALA A 352 -3.71 25.25 -12.02
N ASP A 353 -4.91 25.47 -11.49
CA ASP A 353 -6.17 25.06 -12.12
C ASP A 353 -6.48 25.88 -13.39
N GLU A 354 -6.18 27.18 -13.40
CA GLU A 354 -6.32 28.04 -14.58
C GLU A 354 -5.38 27.60 -15.70
N VAL A 355 -4.12 27.33 -15.37
CA VAL A 355 -3.12 26.87 -16.35
C VAL A 355 -3.48 25.49 -16.89
N TYR A 356 -3.91 24.56 -16.03
CA TYR A 356 -4.36 23.24 -16.47
C TYR A 356 -5.52 23.32 -17.48
N LYS A 357 -6.50 24.20 -17.25
CA LYS A 357 -7.65 24.41 -18.16
C LYS A 357 -7.26 25.15 -19.45
N GLY A 358 -6.26 26.03 -19.39
CA GLY A 358 -5.82 26.87 -20.51
C GLY A 358 -4.86 26.18 -21.49
N LEU A 359 -4.17 25.12 -21.06
CA LEU A 359 -3.24 24.37 -21.92
C LEU A 359 -3.99 23.57 -22.99
N LYS A 360 -3.75 23.90 -24.26
CA LYS A 360 -4.24 23.11 -25.40
C LYS A 360 -3.37 21.87 -25.58
N GLY A 361 -3.81 20.74 -25.01
CA GLY A 361 -3.24 19.42 -25.22
C GLY A 361 -4.32 18.38 -25.45
N ASP A 362 -3.95 17.25 -26.05
CA ASP A 362 -4.84 16.08 -26.04
C ASP A 362 -5.02 15.63 -24.59
N GLU A 363 -6.26 15.73 -24.09
CA GLU A 363 -6.62 15.21 -22.78
C GLU A 363 -6.57 13.68 -22.82
N ILE A 364 -5.37 13.13 -22.67
CA ILE A 364 -5.23 11.72 -22.35
C ILE A 364 -5.68 11.61 -20.90
N LYS A 365 -6.94 11.19 -20.70
CA LYS A 365 -7.35 10.58 -19.43
C LYS A 365 -6.35 9.47 -19.15
N LEU A 366 -5.36 9.78 -18.34
CA LEU A 366 -4.48 8.78 -17.80
C LEU A 366 -5.35 7.94 -16.86
N SER A 367 -5.82 6.81 -17.36
CA SER A 367 -6.06 5.64 -16.52
C SER A 367 -4.69 5.26 -15.97
N MET A 368 -4.33 5.90 -14.86
CA MET A 368 -2.98 5.99 -14.31
C MET A 368 -2.60 4.68 -13.62
N PHE A 369 -1.34 4.29 -13.82
CA PHE A 369 -0.66 3.05 -13.40
C PHE A 369 -0.78 2.68 -11.93
#